data_AF-A0A1B3PLZ9-F1
#
_entry.id   AF-A0A1B3PLZ9-F1
#
_cell.length_a   1.000
_cell.length_b   1.000
_cell.length_c   1.000
_cell.angle_alpha   90.00
_cell.angle_beta   90.00
_cell.angle_gamma   90.00
#
_symmetry.space_group_name_H-M   'P 1'
#
loop_
_entity.id
_entity.type
_entity.pdbx_description
1 polymer ?
#
loop_
_entity_poly.entity_id
_entity_poly.type
_entity_poly.pdbx_seq_one_letter_code
_entity_poly.pdbx_strand_id
1 'polypeptide(L)'
;MALPPSLTSLTIAQPNPDGSLPIPAAPDAAANAAAEALQREARMEAMQARLDELQEILAKPLTEILAEHDRFKEAAAAWDAFGAMWMLSQRAMKRVALDLAAQQGVSDEDVVARALAYANNVLNGDGEDLGGTIAPAQMAHIARHKPFLRKQFR
;
A
#
# COMPACT_ATOMS: atom_id res chain seq x y z
N MET A 1 -16.49 -60.80 51.36
CA MET A 1 -17.22 -60.73 50.08
C MET A 1 -18.70 -60.55 50.40
N ALA A 2 -19.24 -59.34 50.15
CA ALA A 2 -20.66 -59.05 49.85
C ALA A 2 -20.82 -57.52 49.75
N LEU A 3 -21.12 -57.01 48.56
CA LEU A 3 -21.46 -55.60 48.31
C LEU A 3 -22.86 -55.27 48.87
N PRO A 4 -23.11 -54.04 49.35
CA PRO A 4 -24.47 -53.58 49.63
C PRO A 4 -25.26 -53.30 48.34
N PRO A 5 -26.59 -53.50 48.35
CA PRO A 5 -27.44 -53.40 47.17
C PRO A 5 -27.63 -51.95 46.70
N SER A 6 -27.45 -51.73 45.40
CA SER A 6 -27.72 -50.48 44.69
C SER A 6 -29.21 -50.14 44.79
N LEU A 7 -29.55 -49.10 45.57
CA LEU A 7 -30.90 -48.52 45.59
C LEU A 7 -31.08 -47.68 44.32
N THR A 8 -31.71 -48.25 43.31
CA THR A 8 -32.19 -47.51 42.14
C THR A 8 -33.27 -46.54 42.60
N SER A 9 -32.96 -45.24 42.64
CA SER A 9 -33.96 -44.20 42.95
C SER A 9 -35.00 -44.16 41.84
N LEU A 10 -36.23 -44.58 42.13
CA LEU A 10 -37.39 -44.47 41.24
C LEU A 10 -37.88 -43.02 41.24
N THR A 11 -37.59 -42.27 40.18
CA THR A 11 -38.18 -40.94 39.93
C THR A 11 -39.57 -41.13 39.32
N ILE A 12 -40.60 -40.61 39.99
CA ILE A 12 -41.98 -40.54 39.47
C ILE A 12 -42.10 -39.31 38.57
N ALA A 13 -42.45 -39.51 37.29
CA ALA A 13 -42.63 -38.43 36.33
C ALA A 13 -43.92 -37.64 36.62
N GLN A 14 -43.81 -36.31 36.73
CA GLN A 14 -44.95 -35.40 36.89
C GLN A 14 -45.61 -35.11 35.53
N PRO A 15 -46.95 -35.18 35.39
CA PRO A 15 -47.64 -34.85 34.14
C PRO A 15 -47.51 -33.37 33.77
N ASN A 16 -47.50 -33.09 32.47
CA ASN A 16 -47.61 -31.75 31.89
C ASN A 16 -48.98 -31.13 32.23
N PRO A 17 -49.13 -29.79 32.16
CA PRO A 17 -50.37 -29.09 32.51
C PRO A 17 -51.61 -29.50 31.68
N ASP A 18 -51.40 -30.14 30.54
CA ASP A 18 -52.45 -30.70 29.66
C ASP A 18 -52.77 -32.18 29.96
N GLY A 19 -52.27 -32.72 31.08
CA GLY A 19 -52.51 -34.09 31.55
C GLY A 19 -51.66 -35.17 30.87
N SER A 20 -50.81 -34.83 29.90
CA SER A 20 -49.89 -35.77 29.26
C SER A 20 -48.66 -36.06 30.12
N LEU A 21 -48.17 -37.30 30.14
CA LEU A 21 -46.91 -37.64 30.81
C LEU A 21 -45.72 -37.15 29.95
N PRO A 22 -44.66 -36.57 30.54
CA PRO A 22 -43.45 -36.24 29.79
C PRO A 22 -42.84 -37.54 29.26
N ILE A 23 -42.91 -37.71 27.94
CA ILE A 23 -42.25 -38.81 27.27
C ILE A 23 -40.75 -38.56 27.46
N PRO A 24 -39.98 -39.48 28.08
CA PRO A 24 -38.53 -39.37 28.11
C PRO A 24 -38.06 -39.19 26.67
N ALA A 25 -37.33 -38.11 26.38
CA ALA A 25 -36.75 -37.93 25.07
C ALA A 25 -36.01 -39.23 24.73
N ALA A 26 -36.39 -39.90 23.63
CA ALA A 26 -35.75 -41.13 23.23
C ALA A 26 -34.23 -40.89 23.23
N PRO A 27 -33.40 -41.83 23.73
CA PRO A 27 -31.95 -41.66 23.76
C PRO A 27 -31.40 -41.25 22.39
N ASP A 28 -32.06 -41.70 21.32
CA ASP A 28 -31.77 -41.34 19.93
C ASP A 28 -32.01 -39.84 19.63
N ALA A 29 -33.01 -39.20 20.25
CA ALA A 29 -33.26 -37.76 20.09
C ALA A 29 -32.22 -36.90 20.80
N ALA A 30 -31.77 -37.32 21.99
CA ALA A 30 -30.68 -36.64 22.71
C ALA A 30 -29.33 -36.84 22.00
N ALA A 31 -29.08 -38.04 21.46
CA ALA A 31 -27.90 -38.34 20.65
C ALA A 31 -27.88 -37.54 19.33
N ASN A 32 -29.03 -37.40 18.65
CA ASN A 32 -29.16 -36.60 17.44
C ASN A 32 -28.97 -35.10 17.73
N ALA A 33 -29.51 -34.57 18.84
CA ALA A 33 -29.29 -33.19 19.24
C ALA A 33 -27.82 -32.89 19.59
N ALA A 34 -27.13 -33.82 20.25
CA ALA A 34 -25.70 -33.72 20.52
C ALA A 34 -24.86 -33.80 19.23
N ALA A 35 -25.25 -34.68 18.29
CA ALA A 35 -24.60 -34.77 16.98
C ALA A 35 -24.79 -33.49 16.14
N GLU A 36 -25.98 -32.88 16.18
CA GLU A 36 -26.23 -31.60 15.53
C GLU A 36 -25.45 -30.44 16.19
N ALA A 37 -25.33 -30.43 17.52
CA ALA A 37 -24.53 -29.44 18.24
C ALA A 37 -23.04 -29.54 17.84
N LEU A 38 -22.49 -30.75 17.80
CA LEU A 38 -21.12 -31.00 17.35
C LEU A 38 -20.91 -30.59 15.89
N GLN A 39 -21.89 -30.84 15.01
CA GLN A 39 -21.83 -30.38 13.62
C GLN A 39 -21.89 -28.85 13.50
N ARG A 40 -22.68 -28.16 14.36
CA ARG A 40 -22.73 -26.69 14.40
C ARG A 40 -21.39 -26.13 14.86
N GLU A 41 -20.78 -26.72 15.89
CA GLU A 41 -19.45 -26.35 16.37
C GLU A 41 -18.39 -26.53 15.27
N ALA A 42 -18.35 -27.69 14.62
CA ALA A 42 -17.43 -27.94 13.51
C ALA A 42 -17.61 -26.96 12.33
N ARG A 43 -18.86 -26.55 12.03
CA ARG A 43 -19.13 -25.52 11.00
C ARG A 43 -18.67 -24.13 11.44
N MET A 44 -18.84 -23.78 12.72
CA MET A 44 -18.37 -22.51 13.26
C MET A 44 -16.85 -22.44 13.25
N GLU A 45 -16.16 -23.51 13.66
CA GLU A 45 -14.70 -23.60 13.58
C GLU A 45 -14.20 -23.49 12.14
N ALA A 46 -14.82 -24.20 11.20
CA ALA A 46 -14.47 -24.10 9.78
C ALA A 46 -14.71 -22.70 9.20
N MET A 47 -15.76 -22.01 9.66
CA MET A 47 -16.04 -20.63 9.25
C MET A 47 -15.02 -19.66 9.87
N GLN A 48 -14.68 -19.83 11.14
CA GLN A 48 -13.67 -19.02 11.82
C GLN A 48 -12.30 -19.17 11.14
N ALA A 49 -11.88 -20.39 10.83
CA ALA A 49 -10.63 -20.64 10.11
C ALA A 49 -10.57 -19.91 8.75
N ARG A 50 -11.68 -19.87 8.02
CA ARG A 50 -11.76 -19.11 6.75
C ARG A 50 -11.69 -17.60 6.99
N LEU A 51 -12.29 -17.09 8.06
CA LEU A 51 -12.21 -15.67 8.40
C LEU A 51 -10.80 -15.26 8.79
N ASP A 52 -10.10 -16.10 9.55
CA ASP A 52 -8.72 -15.87 9.96
C ASP A 52 -7.77 -15.88 8.75
N GLU A 53 -7.94 -16.84 7.84
CA GLU A 53 -7.18 -16.91 6.57
C GLU A 53 -7.42 -15.66 5.70
N LEU A 54 -8.68 -15.23 5.56
CA LEU A 54 -9.01 -14.01 4.82
C LEU A 54 -8.43 -12.77 5.48
N GLN A 55 -8.48 -12.69 6.81
CA GLN A 55 -7.92 -11.58 7.57
C GLN A 55 -6.40 -11.51 7.38
N GLU A 56 -5.70 -12.64 7.39
CA GLU A 56 -4.25 -12.69 7.15
C GLU A 56 -3.89 -12.19 5.75
N ILE A 57 -4.59 -12.68 4.71
CA ILE A 57 -4.36 -12.28 3.32
C ILE A 57 -4.59 -10.77 3.13
N LEU A 58 -5.61 -10.21 3.78
CA LEU A 58 -5.96 -8.79 3.64
C LEU A 58 -5.06 -7.89 4.49
N ALA A 59 -4.63 -8.34 5.67
CA ALA A 59 -3.81 -7.54 6.57
C ALA A 59 -2.35 -7.45 6.11
N LYS A 60 -1.82 -8.51 5.49
CA LYS A 60 -0.43 -8.57 5.02
C LYS A 60 -0.01 -7.42 4.09
N PRO A 61 -0.71 -7.12 2.97
CA PRO A 61 -0.30 -6.05 2.06
C PRO A 61 -0.32 -4.67 2.73
N LEU A 62 -1.32 -4.41 3.59
CA LEU A 62 -1.39 -3.13 4.30
C LEU A 62 -0.23 -2.99 5.30
N THR A 63 0.11 -4.08 6.00
CA THR A 63 1.23 -4.10 6.94
C THR A 63 2.56 -3.84 6.22
N GLU A 64 2.77 -4.46 5.06
CA GLU A 64 3.97 -4.26 4.24
C GLU A 64 4.08 -2.82 3.72
N ILE A 65 2.97 -2.23 3.23
CA ILE A 65 2.95 -0.82 2.79
C ILE A 65 3.23 0.13 3.96
N LEU A 66 2.60 -0.10 5.11
CA LEU A 66 2.79 0.75 6.29
C LEU A 66 4.20 0.63 6.87
N ALA A 67 4.85 -0.54 6.76
CA ALA A 67 6.23 -0.72 7.20
C ALA A 67 7.22 0.20 6.43
N GLU A 68 6.91 0.57 5.19
CA GLU A 68 7.75 1.43 4.36
C GLU A 68 7.26 2.89 4.29
N HIS A 69 6.13 3.20 4.93
CA HIS A 69 5.47 4.49 4.83
C HIS A 69 6.35 5.68 5.25
N ASP A 70 7.11 5.54 6.33
CA ASP A 70 8.00 6.62 6.78
C ASP A 70 9.17 6.82 5.80
N ARG A 71 9.69 5.73 5.22
CA ARG A 71 10.68 5.82 4.14
C ARG A 71 10.13 6.55 2.92
N PHE A 72 8.86 6.33 2.56
CA PHE A 72 8.21 7.07 1.47
C PHE A 72 8.04 8.55 1.79
N LYS A 73 7.69 8.90 3.03
CA LYS A 73 7.61 10.31 3.47
C LYS A 73 8.97 11.00 3.41
N GLU A 74 10.01 10.34 3.90
CA GLU A 74 11.38 10.86 3.84
C GLU A 74 11.84 11.06 2.39
N ALA A 75 11.60 10.07 1.52
CA ALA A 75 11.91 10.19 0.10
C ALA A 75 11.15 11.36 -0.55
N ALA A 76 9.86 11.50 -0.27
CA ALA A 76 9.04 12.60 -0.78
C ALA A 76 9.57 13.97 -0.31
N ALA A 77 9.90 14.11 0.97
CA ALA A 77 10.48 15.33 1.53
C ALA A 77 11.86 15.64 0.91
N ALA A 78 12.69 14.61 0.67
CA ALA A 78 13.97 14.78 0.00
C ALA A 78 13.81 15.26 -1.45
N TRP A 79 12.83 14.72 -2.18
CA TRP A 79 12.51 15.17 -3.55
C TRP A 79 11.98 16.61 -3.58
N ASP A 80 11.13 16.99 -2.62
CA ASP A 80 10.64 18.37 -2.49
C ASP A 80 11.77 19.36 -2.20
N ALA A 81 12.63 19.04 -1.23
CA ALA A 81 13.80 19.85 -0.90
C ALA A 81 14.78 19.96 -2.08
N PHE A 82 15.02 18.86 -2.79
CA PHE A 82 15.84 18.85 -4.00
C PHE A 82 15.23 19.73 -5.10
N GLY A 83 13.92 19.63 -5.33
CA GLY A 83 13.20 20.47 -6.29
C GLY A 83 13.31 21.96 -5.95
N ALA A 84 13.14 22.32 -4.67
CA ALA A 84 13.29 23.69 -4.20
C ALA A 84 14.72 24.23 -4.41
N MET A 85 15.74 23.44 -4.06
CA MET A 85 17.14 23.79 -4.26
C MET A 85 17.48 23.96 -5.75
N TRP A 86 16.98 23.06 -6.60
CA TRP A 86 17.15 23.14 -8.05
C TRP A 86 16.50 24.39 -8.63
N MET A 87 15.27 24.72 -8.25
CA MET A 87 14.62 25.95 -8.71
C MET A 87 15.36 27.20 -8.24
N LEU A 88 15.86 27.21 -7.00
CA LEU A 88 16.67 28.31 -6.48
C LEU A 88 17.97 28.48 -7.27
N SER A 89 18.70 27.39 -7.53
CA SER A 89 19.95 27.44 -8.29
C SER A 89 19.73 27.88 -9.74
N GLN A 90 18.68 27.39 -10.41
CA GLN A 90 18.31 27.83 -11.75
C GLN A 90 17.98 29.34 -11.78
N ARG A 91 17.28 29.87 -10.77
CA ARG A 91 17.00 31.31 -10.67
C ARG A 91 18.26 32.14 -10.44
N ALA A 92 19.15 31.68 -9.55
CA ALA A 92 20.43 32.35 -9.28
C ALA A 92 21.31 32.39 -10.53
N MET A 93 21.49 31.24 -11.19
CA MET A 93 22.27 31.13 -12.44
C MET A 93 21.68 31.97 -13.57
N LYS A 94 20.34 31.99 -13.72
CA LYS A 94 19.67 32.87 -14.68
C LYS A 94 20.02 34.34 -14.40
N ARG A 95 19.99 34.78 -13.14
CA ARG A 95 20.29 36.17 -12.80
C ARG A 95 21.73 36.53 -13.17
N VAL A 96 22.69 35.69 -12.82
CA VAL A 96 24.10 35.88 -13.20
C VAL A 96 24.27 35.95 -14.72
N ALA A 97 23.61 35.06 -15.47
CA ALA A 97 23.69 35.06 -16.93
C ALA A 97 23.15 36.37 -17.55
N LEU A 98 22.03 36.89 -17.04
CA LEU A 98 21.47 38.18 -17.51
C LEU A 98 22.38 39.35 -17.14
N ASP A 99 22.96 39.37 -15.94
CA ASP A 99 23.88 40.43 -15.52
C ASP A 99 25.16 40.46 -16.39
N LEU A 100 25.68 39.28 -16.76
CA LEU A 100 26.82 39.18 -17.68
C LEU A 100 26.46 39.52 -19.12
N ALA A 101 25.23 39.22 -19.56
CA ALA A 101 24.75 39.57 -20.89
C ALA A 101 24.57 41.08 -21.05
N ALA A 102 24.01 41.74 -20.02
CA ALA A 102 23.86 43.19 -19.99
C ALA A 102 25.21 43.91 -20.09
N GLN A 103 26.25 43.39 -19.43
CA GLN A 103 27.63 43.91 -19.56
C GLN A 103 28.18 43.82 -20.99
N GLN A 104 27.69 42.84 -21.77
CA GLN A 104 28.06 42.62 -23.17
C GLN A 104 27.10 43.31 -24.15
N GLY A 105 26.10 44.05 -23.66
CA GLY A 105 25.09 44.71 -24.50
C GLY A 105 24.11 43.74 -25.18
N VAL A 106 23.98 42.51 -24.67
CA VAL A 106 23.04 41.51 -25.17
C VAL A 106 21.71 41.64 -24.42
N SER A 107 20.58 41.56 -25.14
CA SER A 107 19.26 41.67 -24.53
C SER A 107 18.88 40.42 -23.73
N ASP A 108 18.04 40.59 -22.70
CA ASP A 108 17.50 39.48 -21.91
C ASP A 108 16.74 38.45 -22.80
N GLU A 109 16.04 38.94 -23.81
CA GLU A 109 15.27 38.13 -24.76
C GLU A 109 16.18 37.20 -25.57
N ASP A 110 17.29 37.72 -26.08
CA ASP A 110 18.27 36.94 -26.84
C ASP A 110 18.92 35.85 -25.97
N VAL A 111 19.18 36.16 -24.69
CA VAL A 111 19.73 35.17 -23.75
C VAL A 111 18.73 34.03 -23.53
N VAL A 112 17.45 34.35 -23.33
CA VAL A 112 16.40 33.33 -23.14
C VAL A 112 16.21 32.51 -24.41
N ALA A 113 16.16 33.14 -25.57
CA ALA A 113 16.04 32.45 -26.86
C ALA A 113 17.20 31.46 -27.08
N ARG A 114 18.44 31.87 -26.77
CA ARG A 114 19.62 31.00 -26.83
C ARG A 114 19.54 29.83 -25.85
N ALA A 115 19.11 30.07 -24.61
CA ALA A 115 18.95 29.01 -23.62
C ALA A 115 17.92 27.95 -24.07
N LEU A 116 16.81 28.38 -24.66
CA LEU A 116 15.80 27.47 -25.23
C LEU A 116 16.35 26.67 -26.41
N ALA A 117 17.13 27.30 -27.29
CA ALA A 117 17.78 26.61 -28.41
C ALA A 117 18.76 25.54 -27.91
N TYR A 118 19.59 25.84 -26.92
CA TYR A 118 20.49 24.86 -26.30
C TYR A 118 19.72 23.70 -25.65
N ALA A 119 18.65 23.98 -24.90
CA ALA A 119 17.82 22.93 -24.31
C ALA A 119 17.20 22.02 -25.40
N ASN A 120 16.72 22.61 -26.49
CA ASN A 120 16.18 21.87 -27.61
C ASN A 120 17.25 20.97 -28.27
N ASN A 121 18.45 21.50 -28.48
CA ASN A 121 19.58 20.75 -29.03
C ASN A 121 19.99 19.57 -28.14
N VAL A 122 20.04 19.74 -26.82
CA VAL A 122 20.33 18.63 -25.89
C VAL A 122 19.23 17.56 -25.94
N LEU A 123 17.96 17.97 -26.05
CA LEU A 123 16.83 17.04 -26.07
C LEU A 123 16.68 16.32 -27.42
N ASN A 124 16.88 17.02 -28.53
CA ASN A 124 16.52 16.57 -29.87
C ASN A 124 17.72 16.33 -30.80
N GLY A 125 18.89 16.86 -30.49
CA GLY A 125 20.11 16.69 -31.28
C GLY A 125 20.92 15.45 -30.92
N ASP A 126 21.97 15.22 -31.72
CA ASP A 126 22.83 14.04 -31.63
C ASP A 126 24.04 14.28 -30.71
N GLY A 127 23.80 14.23 -29.40
CA GLY A 127 24.88 14.18 -28.40
C GLY A 127 25.42 15.52 -27.91
N GLU A 128 24.71 16.63 -28.16
CA GLU A 128 25.02 17.94 -27.57
C GLU A 128 25.01 17.85 -26.03
N ASP A 129 26.12 18.21 -25.39
CA ASP A 129 26.36 18.12 -23.94
C ASP A 129 26.75 19.46 -23.31
N LEU A 130 26.54 20.56 -24.05
CA LEU A 130 26.89 21.93 -23.64
C LEU A 130 28.38 22.06 -23.27
N GLY A 131 29.25 21.46 -24.10
CA GLY A 131 30.70 21.57 -23.98
C GLY A 131 31.31 20.63 -22.94
N GLY A 132 30.73 19.45 -22.74
CA GLY A 132 31.24 18.40 -21.84
C GLY A 132 31.18 18.74 -20.35
N THR A 133 30.52 19.84 -19.99
CA THR A 133 30.38 20.28 -18.59
C THR A 133 29.37 19.45 -17.80
N ILE A 134 28.53 18.68 -18.50
CA ILE A 134 27.54 17.79 -17.91
C ILE A 134 28.17 16.41 -17.66
N ALA A 135 28.05 15.90 -16.43
CA ALA A 135 28.60 14.59 -16.09
C ALA A 135 27.89 13.48 -16.91
N PRO A 136 28.59 12.41 -17.35
CA PRO A 136 27.99 11.33 -18.15
C PRO A 136 26.72 10.72 -17.53
N ALA A 137 26.67 10.62 -16.19
CA ALA A 137 25.51 10.13 -15.46
C ALA A 137 24.28 11.04 -15.59
N GLN A 138 24.47 12.36 -15.65
CA GLN A 138 23.40 13.33 -15.87
C GLN A 138 22.88 13.26 -17.31
N MET A 139 23.76 13.10 -18.30
CA MET A 139 23.36 12.88 -19.69
C MET A 139 22.54 11.60 -19.85
N ALA A 140 22.96 10.50 -19.20
CA ALA A 140 22.20 9.27 -19.18
C ALA A 140 20.84 9.44 -18.48
N HIS A 141 20.76 10.26 -17.43
CA HIS A 141 19.51 10.55 -16.75
C HIS A 141 18.56 11.38 -17.62
N ILE A 142 19.06 12.43 -18.29
CA ILE A 142 18.31 13.22 -19.28
C ILE A 142 17.80 12.31 -20.39
N ALA A 143 18.66 11.45 -20.95
CA ALA A 143 18.29 10.51 -22.00
C ALA A 143 17.09 9.61 -21.61
N ARG A 144 17.08 9.09 -20.37
CA ARG A 144 15.94 8.29 -19.86
C ARG A 144 14.63 9.07 -19.81
N HIS A 145 14.69 10.38 -19.57
CA HIS A 145 13.50 11.23 -19.41
C HIS A 145 13.19 12.11 -20.63
N LYS A 146 13.97 12.00 -21.72
CA LYS A 146 13.78 12.77 -22.97
C LYS A 146 12.32 12.78 -23.47
N PRO A 147 11.58 11.65 -23.50
CA PRO A 147 10.19 11.65 -23.98
C PRO A 147 9.26 12.55 -23.16
N PHE A 148 9.50 12.64 -21.85
CA PHE A 148 8.72 13.51 -20.96
C PHE A 148 9.13 14.97 -21.15
N LEU A 149 10.44 15.26 -21.12
CA LEU A 149 10.99 16.61 -21.25
C LEU A 149 10.60 17.26 -22.59
N ARG A 150 10.63 16.51 -23.70
CA ARG A 150 10.25 17.03 -25.03
C ARG A 150 8.82 17.60 -25.08
N LYS A 151 7.90 17.12 -24.24
CA LYS A 151 6.53 17.67 -24.17
C LYS A 151 6.49 19.04 -23.48
N GLN A 152 7.42 19.31 -22.58
CA GLN A 152 7.48 20.55 -21.80
C GLN A 152 8.23 21.68 -22.53
N PHE A 153 9.14 21.34 -23.43
CA PHE A 153 9.96 22.27 -24.23
C PHE A 153 9.45 22.46 -25.67
N ARG A 154 8.17 22.17 -25.92
CA ARG A 154 7.51 22.36 -27.22
C ARG A 154 6.90 23.75 -27.32
#